data_AF-A0A9W9YC75-F1
#
_entry.id   AF-A0A9W9YC75-F1
#
_cell.length_a   1.000
_cell.length_b   1.000
_cell.length_c   1.000
_cell.angle_alpha   90.00
_cell.angle_beta   90.00
_cell.angle_gamma   90.00
#
_symmetry.space_group_name_H-M   'P 1'
#
loop_
_entity.id
_entity.type
_entity.pdbx_description
1 polymer ?
#
loop_
_entity_poly.entity_id
_entity_poly.type
_entity_poly.pdbx_seq_one_letter_code
_entity_poly.pdbx_strand_id
1 'polypeptide(L)'
;MTNGHIIHINIFLTRYIPSGDLEDIYLEYYGEKKVNKYEIELCSAIMLLGWIGEKIAGAKLFSEYSKTSPFLMEDVHSYFQGGVADMAAWSVLLWHKTVDMLEHGTDVCVIPKSPLFINCNKSDHATGLKTTPSNRRLRNPGTATLQEIHKNVNLSDLNIKQTKRGSYFSLSESLAKR
;
A
#
# COMPACT_ATOMS: atom_id res chain seq x y z
N MET A 1 -4.12 -2.67 31.69
CA MET A 1 -4.98 -3.15 30.59
C MET A 1 -5.20 -1.99 29.63
N THR A 2 -4.42 -1.89 28.53
CA THR A 2 -4.59 -0.81 27.55
C THR A 2 -5.14 -1.39 26.26
N ASN A 3 -6.34 -0.95 25.89
CA ASN A 3 -7.02 -1.25 24.64
C ASN A 3 -6.11 -0.87 23.46
N GLY A 4 -5.51 -1.88 22.81
CA GLY A 4 -4.79 -1.71 21.56
C GLY A 4 -5.80 -1.49 20.43
N HIS A 5 -5.69 -0.36 19.73
CA HIS A 5 -6.40 -0.16 18.48
C HIS A 5 -5.80 -1.12 17.43
N ILE A 6 -6.56 -2.18 17.13
CA ILE A 6 -6.22 -3.16 16.09
C ILE A 6 -6.48 -2.50 14.74
N ILE A 7 -5.45 -2.37 13.91
CA ILE A 7 -5.61 -2.01 12.50
C ILE A 7 -6.06 -3.29 11.79
N HIS A 8 -7.37 -3.46 11.63
CA HIS A 8 -7.91 -4.51 10.77
C HIS A 8 -7.67 -4.14 9.31
N ILE A 9 -6.65 -4.74 8.69
CA ILE A 9 -6.54 -4.74 7.23
C ILE A 9 -7.68 -5.63 6.74
N ASN A 10 -8.74 -5.01 6.21
CA ASN A 10 -9.91 -5.73 5.73
C ASN A 10 -9.56 -6.38 4.38
N ILE A 11 -8.93 -7.56 4.43
CA ILE A 11 -8.57 -8.40 3.27
C ILE A 11 -9.83 -8.89 2.54
N PHE A 12 -10.99 -8.83 3.20
CA PHE A 12 -12.29 -9.30 2.70
C PHE A 12 -13.00 -8.22 1.86
N LEU A 13 -12.45 -7.90 0.69
CA LEU A 13 -13.11 -7.04 -0.29
C LEU A 13 -13.95 -7.89 -1.25
N THR A 14 -15.25 -7.59 -1.39
CA THR A 14 -16.06 -8.14 -2.47
C THR A 14 -15.67 -7.47 -3.80
N ARG A 15 -15.26 -8.25 -4.80
CA ARG A 15 -14.83 -7.74 -6.12
C ARG A 15 -15.82 -8.14 -7.21
N TYR A 16 -16.24 -7.18 -8.02
CA TYR A 16 -17.07 -7.43 -9.20
C TYR A 16 -16.20 -7.58 -10.45
N ILE A 17 -16.50 -8.59 -11.28
CA ILE A 17 -15.90 -8.77 -12.60
C ILE A 17 -17.03 -8.86 -13.64
N PRO A 18 -17.08 -7.97 -14.64
CA PRO A 18 -18.08 -8.01 -15.72
C PRO A 18 -17.69 -9.05 -16.78
N SER A 19 -17.73 -10.33 -16.42
CA SER A 19 -17.32 -11.44 -17.29
C SER A 19 -18.15 -11.56 -18.58
N GLY A 20 -19.42 -11.15 -18.56
CA GLY A 20 -20.28 -11.13 -19.74
C GLY A 20 -19.90 -9.99 -20.68
N ASP A 21 -19.81 -8.76 -20.15
CA ASP A 21 -19.44 -7.60 -20.98
C ASP A 21 -18.02 -7.77 -21.57
N LEU A 22 -17.10 -8.41 -20.84
CA LEU A 22 -15.75 -8.71 -21.35
C LEU A 22 -15.76 -9.75 -22.48
N GLU A 23 -16.62 -10.77 -22.40
CA GLU A 23 -16.78 -11.75 -23.48
C GLU A 23 -17.24 -11.06 -24.77
N ASP A 24 -18.21 -10.14 -24.67
CA ASP A 24 -18.74 -9.38 -25.80
C ASP A 24 -17.66 -8.46 -26.40
N ILE A 25 -16.90 -7.75 -25.56
CA ILE A 25 -15.78 -6.90 -26.01
C ILE A 25 -14.71 -7.74 -26.74
N TYR A 26 -14.37 -8.92 -26.22
CA TYR A 26 -13.38 -9.79 -26.87
C TYR A 26 -13.89 -10.35 -28.19
N LEU A 27 -15.18 -10.67 -28.29
CA LEU A 27 -15.80 -11.11 -29.54
C LEU A 27 -15.76 -10.00 -30.60
N GLU A 28 -16.09 -8.77 -30.21
CA GLU A 28 -16.05 -7.61 -31.12
C GLU A 28 -14.62 -7.30 -31.57
N TYR A 29 -13.63 -7.36 -30.67
CA TYR A 29 -12.25 -7.03 -30.97
C TYR A 29 -11.56 -8.07 -31.88
N TYR A 30 -11.78 -9.37 -31.63
CA TYR A 30 -11.11 -10.44 -32.38
C TYR A 30 -11.93 -10.93 -33.59
N GLY A 31 -13.22 -10.60 -33.67
CA GLY A 31 -14.13 -11.09 -34.72
C GLY A 31 -14.44 -12.59 -34.63
N GLU A 32 -13.91 -13.28 -33.61
CA GLU A 32 -14.13 -14.70 -33.33
C GLU A 32 -14.11 -14.95 -31.82
N LYS A 33 -14.82 -15.99 -31.37
CA LYS A 33 -14.95 -16.31 -29.94
C LYS A 33 -13.67 -16.98 -29.42
N LYS A 34 -12.68 -16.16 -29.04
CA LYS A 34 -11.42 -16.63 -28.44
C LYS A 34 -11.50 -16.93 -26.95
N VAL A 35 -12.30 -16.16 -26.22
CA VAL A 35 -12.36 -16.23 -24.75
C VAL A 35 -13.82 -16.39 -24.33
N ASN A 36 -14.08 -17.32 -23.41
CA ASN A 36 -15.42 -17.59 -22.89
C ASN A 36 -15.62 -16.90 -21.53
N LYS A 37 -16.86 -16.53 -21.19
CA LYS A 37 -17.22 -15.97 -19.87
C LYS A 37 -16.66 -16.79 -18.70
N TYR A 38 -16.75 -18.12 -18.78
CA TYR A 38 -16.25 -19.03 -17.75
C TYR A 38 -14.73 -18.91 -17.53
N GLU A 39 -13.98 -18.77 -18.62
CA GLU A 39 -12.53 -18.67 -18.57
C GLU A 39 -12.08 -17.35 -17.92
N ILE A 40 -12.78 -16.26 -18.23
CA ILE A 40 -12.58 -14.95 -17.58
C ILE A 40 -12.85 -15.04 -16.08
N GLU A 41 -13.93 -15.71 -15.68
CA GLU A 41 -14.28 -15.90 -14.27
C GLU A 41 -13.22 -16.73 -13.53
N LEU A 42 -12.78 -17.83 -14.13
CA LEU A 42 -11.77 -18.72 -13.55
C LEU A 42 -10.41 -18.02 -13.41
N CYS A 43 -9.94 -17.35 -14.46
CA CYS A 43 -8.70 -16.58 -14.41
C CYS A 43 -8.78 -15.45 -13.38
N SER A 44 -9.92 -14.77 -13.28
CA SER A 44 -10.14 -13.73 -12.27
C SER A 44 -10.14 -14.28 -10.85
N ALA A 45 -10.72 -15.46 -10.63
CA ALA A 45 -10.68 -16.17 -9.36
C ALA A 45 -9.24 -16.49 -8.95
N ILE A 46 -8.45 -17.06 -9.86
CA ILE A 46 -7.04 -17.41 -9.61
C ILE A 46 -6.21 -16.15 -9.31
N MET A 47 -6.38 -15.06 -10.07
CA MET A 47 -5.69 -13.80 -9.79
C MET A 47 -6.02 -13.24 -8.40
N LEU A 48 -7.30 -13.31 -7.99
CA LEU A 48 -7.73 -12.88 -6.66
C LEU A 48 -7.09 -13.75 -5.56
N LEU A 49 -7.05 -15.06 -5.75
CA LEU A 49 -6.35 -15.98 -4.83
C LEU A 49 -4.86 -15.68 -4.76
N GLY A 50 -4.22 -15.42 -5.90
CA GLY A 50 -2.80 -15.04 -5.95
C GLY A 50 -2.52 -13.78 -5.13
N TRP A 51 -3.36 -12.75 -5.28
CA TRP A 51 -3.26 -11.51 -4.50
C TRP A 51 -3.44 -11.74 -2.99
N ILE A 52 -4.43 -12.55 -2.61
CA ILE A 52 -4.65 -12.92 -1.20
C ILE A 52 -3.45 -13.71 -0.66
N GLY A 53 -2.95 -14.68 -1.43
CA GLY A 53 -1.78 -15.49 -1.11
C GLY A 53 -0.53 -14.65 -0.92
N GLU A 54 -0.30 -13.66 -1.79
CA GLU A 54 0.81 -12.71 -1.66
C GLU A 54 0.71 -11.90 -0.35
N LYS A 55 -0.48 -11.42 0.01
CA LYS A 55 -0.69 -10.70 1.28
C LYS A 55 -0.42 -11.58 2.49
N ILE A 56 -0.89 -12.82 2.48
CA ILE A 56 -0.68 -13.77 3.57
C ILE A 56 0.80 -14.15 3.69
N ALA A 57 1.43 -14.55 2.57
CA ALA A 57 2.82 -14.94 2.52
C ALA A 57 3.74 -13.77 2.89
N GLY A 58 3.46 -12.58 2.36
CA GLY A 58 4.18 -11.35 2.70
C GLY A 58 4.08 -11.01 4.18
N ALA A 59 2.90 -11.12 4.79
CA ALA A 59 2.74 -10.90 6.23
C ALA A 59 3.49 -11.94 7.08
N LYS A 60 3.46 -13.22 6.69
CA LYS A 60 4.19 -14.29 7.37
C LYS A 60 5.70 -14.09 7.27
N LEU A 61 6.20 -13.84 6.07
CA LEU A 61 7.62 -13.60 5.80
C LEU A 61 8.10 -12.35 6.53
N PHE A 62 7.31 -11.27 6.49
CA PHE A 62 7.62 -10.05 7.23
C PHE A 62 7.71 -10.29 8.74
N SER A 63 6.77 -11.04 9.32
CA SER A 63 6.82 -11.40 10.74
C SER A 63 8.07 -12.19 11.12
N GLU A 64 8.50 -13.12 10.27
CA GLU A 64 9.72 -13.91 10.49
C GLU A 64 10.99 -13.04 10.38
N TYR A 65 11.14 -12.27 9.30
CA TYR A 65 12.31 -11.42 9.07
C TYR A 65 12.41 -10.26 10.06
N SER A 66 11.28 -9.70 10.50
CA SER A 66 11.24 -8.62 11.48
C SER A 66 11.77 -9.03 12.86
N LYS A 67 11.69 -10.32 13.22
CA LYS A 67 12.23 -10.82 14.50
C LYS A 67 13.75 -10.97 14.47
N THR A 68 14.32 -11.27 13.31
CA THR A 68 15.76 -11.46 13.13
C THR A 68 16.50 -10.15 12.88
N SER A 69 15.80 -9.14 12.35
CA SER A 69 16.38 -7.83 12.04
C SER A 69 15.79 -6.72 12.93
N PRO A 70 16.45 -6.33 14.05
CA PRO A 70 16.01 -5.18 14.85
C PRO A 70 15.97 -3.89 14.02
N PHE A 71 16.75 -3.86 12.93
CA PHE A 71 16.78 -2.79 11.95
C PHE A 71 15.40 -2.40 11.41
N LEU A 72 14.58 -3.38 10.98
CA LEU A 72 13.30 -3.11 10.30
C LEU A 72 12.21 -2.54 11.23
N MET A 73 12.36 -2.71 12.53
CA MET A 73 11.35 -2.31 13.52
C MET A 73 11.78 -1.13 14.38
N GLU A 74 13.04 -1.10 14.80
CA GLU A 74 13.53 -0.11 15.78
C GLU A 74 14.36 0.98 15.11
N ASP A 75 15.18 0.62 14.11
CA ASP A 75 16.16 1.56 13.53
C ASP A 75 15.76 2.17 12.19
N VAL A 76 14.73 1.67 11.49
CA VAL A 76 14.23 2.30 10.24
C VAL A 76 13.92 3.78 10.48
N HIS A 77 13.37 4.12 11.65
CA HIS A 77 13.04 5.50 11.98
C HIS A 77 14.26 6.35 12.38
N SER A 78 15.42 5.76 12.66
CA SER A 78 16.63 6.48 13.13
C SER A 78 17.84 6.34 12.19
N TYR A 79 17.76 5.52 11.14
CA TYR A 79 18.89 5.11 10.31
C TYR A 79 19.53 6.23 9.48
N PHE A 80 18.75 7.16 8.96
CA PHE A 80 19.28 8.34 8.29
C PHE A 80 19.58 9.42 9.33
N GLN A 81 20.53 10.34 9.10
CA GLN A 81 20.73 11.51 9.96
C GLN A 81 19.38 12.25 10.12
N GLY A 82 18.69 12.06 11.24
CA GLY A 82 17.34 12.59 11.50
C GLY A 82 16.16 11.60 11.31
N GLY A 83 16.38 10.45 10.67
CA GLY A 83 15.37 9.40 10.49
C GLY A 83 14.50 9.51 9.24
N VAL A 84 13.67 8.50 8.97
CA VAL A 84 12.73 8.51 7.82
C VAL A 84 11.75 9.69 7.87
N ALA A 85 11.36 10.13 9.07
CA ALA A 85 10.49 11.28 9.24
C ALA A 85 11.17 12.59 8.80
N ASP A 86 12.46 12.75 9.11
CA ASP A 86 13.24 13.91 8.67
C ASP A 86 13.46 13.85 7.15
N MET A 87 13.78 12.69 6.59
CA MET A 87 13.90 12.52 5.13
C MET A 87 12.59 12.83 4.40
N ALA A 88 11.43 12.44 4.95
CA ALA A 88 10.13 12.77 4.39
C ALA A 88 9.85 14.29 4.45
N ALA A 89 10.16 14.94 5.57
CA ALA A 89 10.02 16.40 5.71
C ALA A 89 10.94 17.16 4.75
N TRP A 90 12.21 16.75 4.64
CA TRP A 90 13.17 17.31 3.70
C TRP A 90 12.76 17.12 2.24
N SER A 91 12.17 15.97 1.91
CA SER A 91 11.67 15.72 0.56
C SER A 91 10.57 16.72 0.17
N VAL A 92 9.60 16.95 1.06
CA VAL A 92 8.52 17.94 0.82
C VAL A 92 9.09 19.35 0.69
N LEU A 93 10.06 19.72 1.54
CA LEU A 93 10.70 21.03 1.47
C LEU A 93 11.49 21.21 0.16
N LEU A 94 12.21 20.17 -0.27
CA LEU A 94 12.97 20.20 -1.52
C LEU A 94 12.06 20.29 -2.74
N TRP A 95 10.90 19.64 -2.71
CA TRP A 95 9.88 19.76 -3.75
C TRP A 95 9.37 21.19 -3.89
N HIS A 96 9.07 21.88 -2.78
CA HIS A 96 8.65 23.28 -2.83
C HIS A 96 9.72 24.18 -3.44
N LYS A 97 10.99 24.00 -3.05
CA LYS A 97 12.13 24.75 -3.62
C LYS A 97 12.30 24.48 -5.11
N THR A 98 12.09 23.23 -5.53
CA THR A 98 12.18 22.83 -6.94
C THR A 98 11.07 23.48 -7.77
N VAL A 99 9.84 23.55 -7.23
CA VAL A 99 8.72 24.25 -7.89
C VAL A 99 9.02 25.75 -8.00
N ASP A 100 9.53 26.38 -6.93
CA ASP A 100 9.90 27.80 -6.96
C ASP A 100 10.99 28.11 -8.00
N MET A 101 12.00 27.24 -8.10
CA MET A 101 13.03 27.29 -9.15
C MET A 101 12.47 27.11 -10.57
N LEU A 102 11.38 26.35 -10.72
CA LEU A 102 10.74 26.13 -12.02
C LEU A 102 9.90 27.35 -12.44
N GLU A 103 9.25 28.02 -11.49
CA GLU A 103 8.41 29.19 -11.73
C GLU A 103 9.22 30.47 -11.93
N HIS A 104 10.28 30.66 -11.14
CA HIS A 104 11.03 31.91 -11.08
C HIS A 104 12.45 31.83 -11.66
N GLY A 105 12.86 30.65 -12.13
CA GLY A 105 14.22 30.39 -12.61
C GLY A 105 15.15 29.91 -11.50
N THR A 106 16.31 29.37 -11.87
CA THR A 106 17.29 28.84 -10.91
C THR A 106 18.24 29.91 -10.38
N ASP A 107 18.24 31.09 -11.00
CA ASP A 107 19.08 32.25 -10.69
C ASP A 107 18.65 32.99 -9.41
N VAL A 108 17.40 32.79 -8.96
CA VAL A 108 16.89 33.32 -7.69
C VAL A 108 17.29 32.47 -6.47
N CYS A 109 17.96 31.33 -6.67
CA CYS A 109 18.34 30.39 -5.63
C CYS A 109 19.85 30.14 -5.56
N VAL A 110 20.38 29.98 -4.35
CA VAL A 110 21.74 29.46 -4.13
C VAL A 110 21.67 27.93 -4.09
N ILE A 111 22.35 27.28 -5.04
CA ILE A 111 22.36 25.82 -5.20
C ILE A 111 23.74 25.26 -4.81
N PRO A 112 23.91 24.76 -3.57
CA PRO A 112 25.15 24.13 -3.14
C PRO A 112 25.27 22.69 -3.65
N LYS A 113 26.43 22.05 -3.43
CA LYS A 113 26.69 20.65 -3.84
C LYS A 113 25.70 19.63 -3.28
N SER A 114 25.12 19.90 -2.10
CA SER A 114 24.09 19.06 -1.51
C SER A 114 22.72 19.74 -1.64
N PRO A 115 21.72 19.09 -2.26
CA PRO A 115 20.41 19.70 -2.53
C PRO A 115 19.62 20.03 -1.25
N LEU A 116 20.00 19.45 -0.11
CA LEU A 116 19.38 19.74 1.20
C LEU A 116 19.52 21.22 1.60
N PHE A 117 20.55 21.91 1.11
CA PHE A 117 20.87 23.28 1.51
C PHE A 117 20.52 24.33 0.45
N ILE A 118 19.67 24.01 -0.53
CA ILE A 118 19.17 24.99 -1.51
C ILE A 118 18.43 26.11 -0.75
N ASN A 119 18.68 27.36 -1.11
CA ASN A 119 18.01 28.52 -0.50
C ASN A 119 17.55 29.50 -1.59
N CYS A 120 16.26 29.82 -1.60
CA CYS A 120 15.59 30.71 -2.55
C CYS A 120 14.98 31.87 -1.75
N ASN A 121 15.74 32.95 -1.54
CA ASN A 121 15.37 33.96 -0.56
C ASN A 121 14.32 34.95 -1.11
N LYS A 122 13.06 34.80 -0.66
CA LYS A 122 12.06 35.88 -0.46
C LYS A 122 10.78 35.41 0.26
N SER A 123 10.63 34.11 0.54
CA SER A 123 9.53 33.57 1.34
C SER A 123 9.97 32.39 2.22
N ASP A 124 11.16 32.45 2.81
CA ASP A 124 11.57 31.56 3.91
C ASP A 124 10.78 31.85 5.21
N HIS A 125 9.51 32.25 5.08
CA HIS A 125 8.45 31.90 6.02
C HIS A 125 8.08 30.42 5.82
N ALA A 126 9.07 29.52 5.88
CA ALA A 126 8.82 28.31 6.63
C ALA A 126 8.60 28.80 8.07
N THR A 127 7.37 29.24 8.37
CA THR A 127 6.85 29.33 9.73
C THR A 127 7.36 28.09 10.39
N GLY A 128 8.33 28.26 11.30
CA GLY A 128 8.82 27.17 12.10
C GLY A 128 7.58 26.49 12.63
N LEU A 129 7.29 25.28 12.11
CA LEU A 129 6.50 24.36 12.87
C LEU A 129 7.29 24.26 14.16
N LYS A 130 6.84 24.99 15.18
CA LYS A 130 7.19 24.73 16.56
C LYS A 130 6.60 23.35 16.84
N THR A 131 7.20 22.31 16.28
CA THR A 131 7.10 20.97 16.80
C THR A 131 7.87 21.04 18.10
N THR A 132 7.16 21.45 19.15
CA THR A 132 7.54 21.12 20.52
C THR A 132 7.91 19.64 20.46
N PRO A 133 9.16 19.25 20.81
CA PRO A 133 9.57 17.86 20.73
C PRO A 133 8.64 17.09 21.64
N SER A 134 7.64 16.44 21.04
CA SER A 134 6.71 15.63 21.78
C SER A 134 7.55 14.46 22.27
N ASN A 135 7.83 14.42 23.58
CA ASN A 135 8.41 13.27 24.25
C ASN A 135 7.42 12.07 24.28
N ARG A 136 6.54 11.98 23.28
CA ARG A 136 5.83 10.77 22.95
C ARG A 136 6.88 9.84 22.37
N ARG A 137 7.34 8.92 23.21
CA ARG A 137 7.86 7.65 22.72
C ARG A 137 6.91 7.19 21.63
N LEU A 138 7.38 7.17 20.39
CA LEU A 138 6.65 6.55 19.29
C LEU A 138 6.46 5.11 19.75
N ARG A 139 5.24 4.81 20.21
CA ARG A 139 4.88 3.46 20.61
C ARG A 139 4.95 2.68 19.32
N ASN A 140 5.79 1.64 19.31
CA ASN A 140 5.85 0.71 18.20
C ASN A 140 4.40 0.43 17.77
N PRO A 141 3.99 0.74 16.53
CA PRO A 141 2.65 0.42 16.08
C PRO A 141 2.53 -1.07 16.32
N GLY A 142 1.65 -1.45 17.26
CA GLY A 142 1.69 -2.77 17.88
C GLY A 142 1.78 -3.86 16.82
N THR A 143 2.39 -4.99 17.15
CA THR A 143 2.44 -6.17 16.29
C THR A 143 1.09 -6.32 15.58
N ALA A 144 1.08 -6.08 14.27
CA ALA A 144 -0.05 -6.42 13.44
C ALA A 144 -0.13 -7.95 13.51
N THR A 145 -0.86 -8.46 14.50
CA THR A 145 -1.37 -9.82 14.47
C THR A 145 -2.37 -9.82 13.33
N LEU A 146 -1.84 -10.03 12.12
CA LEU A 146 -2.61 -10.75 11.12
C LEU A 146 -3.04 -12.00 11.87
N GLN A 147 -4.32 -12.11 12.21
CA GLN A 147 -4.88 -13.38 12.71
C GLN A 147 -4.29 -14.44 11.81
N GLU A 148 -3.60 -15.39 12.41
CA GLU A 148 -2.75 -16.33 11.73
C GLU A 148 -3.49 -16.97 10.54
N ILE A 149 -3.33 -16.40 9.34
CA ILE A 149 -3.83 -17.02 8.13
C ILE A 149 -2.80 -18.09 7.78
N HIS A 150 -2.74 -19.13 8.62
CA HIS A 150 -1.92 -20.33 8.43
C HIS A 150 -2.51 -21.26 7.36
N LYS A 151 -3.53 -20.81 6.61
CA LYS A 151 -4.23 -21.65 5.65
C LYS A 151 -3.82 -21.31 4.23
N ASN A 152 -3.46 -22.36 3.50
CA ASN A 152 -3.41 -22.35 2.04
C ASN A 152 -4.82 -22.03 1.53
N VAL A 153 -4.96 -20.89 0.86
CA VAL A 153 -6.25 -20.47 0.29
C VAL A 153 -6.47 -21.24 -1.00
N ASN A 154 -7.60 -21.92 -1.10
CA ASN A 154 -8.00 -22.70 -2.26
C ASN A 154 -9.18 -22.06 -2.99
N LEU A 155 -9.44 -22.51 -4.22
CA LEU A 155 -10.55 -22.02 -5.04
C LEU A 155 -11.92 -22.22 -4.38
N SER A 156 -12.06 -23.24 -3.53
CA SER A 156 -13.25 -23.51 -2.72
C SER A 156 -13.53 -22.44 -1.64
N ASP A 157 -12.54 -21.62 -1.32
CA ASP A 157 -12.68 -20.57 -0.31
C ASP A 157 -13.24 -19.27 -0.89
N LEU A 158 -13.52 -19.24 -2.20
CA LEU A 158 -14.19 -18.14 -2.88
C LEU A 158 -15.69 -18.43 -3.00
N ASN A 159 -16.51 -17.50 -2.53
CA ASN A 159 -17.92 -17.42 -2.85
C ASN A 159 -18.08 -16.60 -4.15
N ILE A 160 -18.67 -17.23 -5.16
CA ILE A 160 -18.92 -16.60 -6.47
C ILE A 160 -20.43 -16.46 -6.62
N LYS A 161 -20.91 -15.21 -6.63
CA LYS A 161 -22.30 -14.89 -6.94
C LYS A 161 -22.40 -14.40 -8.38
N GLN A 162 -22.89 -15.27 -9.25
CA GLN A 162 -23.10 -14.95 -10.66
C GLN A 162 -24.28 -13.99 -10.86
N THR A 163 -24.14 -13.10 -11.84
CA THR A 163 -25.18 -12.20 -12.31
C THR A 163 -25.25 -12.26 -13.84
N LYS A 164 -26.24 -11.58 -14.43
CA LYS A 164 -26.41 -11.53 -15.89
C LYS A 164 -25.18 -10.97 -16.60
N ARG A 165 -24.61 -9.86 -16.10
CA ARG A 165 -23.48 -9.15 -16.72
C ARG A 165 -22.09 -9.56 -16.22
N GLY A 166 -22.01 -10.21 -15.06
CA GLY A 166 -20.74 -10.53 -14.45
C GLY A 166 -20.86 -11.39 -13.20
N SER A 167 -19.83 -11.41 -12.39
CA SER A 167 -19.76 -12.21 -11.17
C SER A 167 -19.13 -11.43 -10.02
N TYR A 168 -19.71 -11.56 -8.84
CA TYR A 168 -19.14 -11.05 -7.59
C TYR A 168 -18.34 -12.14 -6.92
N PHE A 169 -17.12 -11.82 -6.54
CA PHE A 169 -16.20 -12.68 -5.83
C PHE A 169 -16.06 -12.14 -4.41
N SER A 170 -16.29 -13.00 -3.42
CA SER A 170 -16.00 -12.70 -2.03
C SER A 170 -15.32 -13.89 -1.38
N LEU A 171 -14.46 -13.64 -0.41
CA LEU A 171 -13.94 -14.70 0.44
C LEU A 171 -15.06 -15.31 1.29
N SER A 172 -15.02 -16.62 1.48
CA SER A 172 -15.94 -17.34 2.34
C SER A 172 -15.78 -16.90 3.81
N GLU A 173 -16.89 -16.83 4.55
CA GLU A 173 -16.87 -16.46 5.98
C GLU A 173 -16.00 -17.40 6.82
N SER A 174 -15.72 -18.62 6.35
CA SER A 174 -14.83 -19.58 7.02
C SER A 174 -13.37 -19.12 7.12
N LEU A 175 -12.96 -18.12 6.33
CA LEU A 175 -11.66 -17.46 6.47
C LEU A 175 -11.72 -16.18 7.33
N ALA A 176 -12.90 -15.58 7.51
CA ALA A 176 -13.09 -14.35 8.29
C ALA A 176 -13.34 -14.61 9.79
N LYS A 177 -13.68 -15.84 10.15
CA LYS A 177 -14.17 -16.20 11.49
C LYS A 177 -13.42 -17.43 12.02
N ARG A 178 -12.17 -17.26 12.45
CA ARG A 178 -11.50 -18.17 13.38
C ARG A 178 -10.34 -17.52 14.11
#